data_AF-A0A1M6D8X7-F1
#
_entry.id   AF-A0A1M6D8X7-F1
#
_cell.length_a   1.000
_cell.length_b   1.000
_cell.length_c   1.000
_cell.angle_alpha   90.00
_cell.angle_beta   90.00
_cell.angle_gamma   90.00
#
_symmetry.space_group_name_H-M   'P 1'
#
loop_
_entity.id
_entity.type
_entity.pdbx_description
1 polymer ?
#
loop_
_entity_poly.entity_id
_entity_poly.type
_entity_poly.pdbx_seq_one_letter_code
_entity_poly.pdbx_strand_id
1 'polypeptide(L)'
;MRLFRCQNCEQLLYFENTHCERCKLRLGYLPDNATLSAMQPEGDAWRPLAAPGGLRRFCSNAEFDVCNWTIPADSPESFCAACRHNRTVPNTAEGDNLQRWRKLEFAKHRLFYTLVRFCLPLANRNDDPEGLAFDFLADSPDPGGPKIMTGHDNGLITIALKEADDAEREMMRKNMGEPYRTLLGHFRHEVGHYFWDKLVRDGGKLEACRAIFGDDSESYEAALQRHYAEGPPADWQDHFVSAYATTHPWEDFAESWAHYLHIVDTLETASSFGLRVQPKLDKTGELHARIDYDPYKEPDIHRIIDDWLPLAFAVNSLNRSMGQPDLYPFVLSPAAIGKLGFIHDLVRSDGQSSG
;
A
#
# COMPACT_ATOMS: atom_id res chain seq x y z
N MET A 1 7.12 0.49 -7.04
CA MET A 1 7.64 -0.89 -7.10
C MET A 1 8.79 -0.93 -8.07
N ARG A 2 10.02 -1.10 -7.54
CA ARG A 2 11.21 -1.18 -8.37
C ARG A 2 11.28 -2.45 -9.21
N LEU A 3 12.03 -2.39 -10.31
CA LEU A 3 12.38 -3.57 -11.09
C LEU A 3 13.58 -4.29 -10.46
N PHE A 4 13.60 -5.62 -10.60
CA PHE A 4 14.71 -6.45 -10.15
C PHE A 4 15.36 -7.17 -11.33
N ARG A 5 16.48 -7.82 -11.07
CA ARG A 5 17.23 -8.57 -12.08
C ARG A 5 17.62 -9.92 -11.52
N CYS A 6 17.42 -10.99 -12.29
CA CYS A 6 17.92 -12.30 -11.94
C CYS A 6 19.45 -12.30 -11.96
N GLN A 7 20.08 -12.61 -10.84
CA GLN A 7 21.55 -12.62 -10.73
C GLN A 7 22.20 -13.76 -11.52
N ASN A 8 21.43 -14.74 -11.99
CA ASN A 8 21.94 -15.87 -12.77
C ASN A 8 21.87 -15.65 -14.29
N CYS A 9 20.87 -14.93 -14.81
CA CYS A 9 20.65 -14.82 -16.26
C CYS A 9 20.23 -13.42 -16.75
N GLU A 10 20.29 -12.44 -15.87
CA GLU A 10 20.01 -11.02 -16.12
C GLU A 10 18.58 -10.66 -16.54
N GLN A 11 17.67 -11.64 -16.58
CA GLN A 11 16.26 -11.41 -16.85
C GLN A 11 15.67 -10.40 -15.87
N LEU A 12 14.91 -9.42 -16.38
CA LEU A 12 14.14 -8.50 -15.55
C LEU A 12 13.04 -9.27 -14.80
N LEU A 13 12.88 -8.93 -13.53
CA LEU A 13 11.92 -9.57 -12.63
C LEU A 13 11.01 -8.51 -12.02
N TYR A 14 9.76 -8.91 -11.81
CA TYR A 14 8.73 -8.19 -11.09
C TYR A 14 8.64 -8.70 -9.65
N PHE A 15 8.13 -7.84 -8.77
CA PHE A 15 8.12 -8.08 -7.33
C PHE A 15 7.45 -9.40 -6.91
N GLU A 16 6.40 -9.82 -7.62
CA GLU A 16 5.63 -11.02 -7.33
C GLU A 16 6.18 -12.29 -8.00
N ASN A 17 7.24 -12.19 -8.81
CA ASN A 17 7.79 -13.39 -9.44
C ASN A 17 8.32 -14.36 -8.37
N THR A 18 7.90 -15.63 -8.47
CA THR A 18 8.38 -16.74 -7.63
C THR A 18 9.46 -17.55 -8.32
N HIS A 19 9.58 -17.43 -9.65
CA HIS A 19 10.57 -18.09 -10.48
C HIS A 19 11.06 -17.15 -11.59
N CYS A 20 12.32 -17.29 -11.99
CA CYS A 20 12.82 -16.60 -13.17
C CYS A 20 12.28 -17.29 -14.42
N GLU A 21 11.59 -16.55 -15.29
CA GLU A 21 11.03 -17.15 -16.50
C GLU A 21 12.07 -17.71 -17.48
N ARG A 22 13.31 -17.19 -17.44
CA ARG A 22 14.40 -17.61 -18.33
C ARG A 22 15.19 -18.80 -17.80
N CYS A 23 15.73 -18.72 -16.58
CA CYS A 23 16.57 -19.78 -16.01
C CYS A 23 15.85 -20.70 -15.03
N LYS A 24 14.56 -20.45 -14.75
CA LYS A 24 13.68 -21.25 -13.88
C LYS A 24 14.11 -21.38 -12.41
N LEU A 25 15.18 -20.69 -11.99
CA LEU A 25 15.55 -20.61 -10.58
C LEU A 25 14.41 -19.97 -9.78
N ARG A 26 14.14 -20.55 -8.60
CA ARG A 26 13.22 -19.97 -7.62
C ARG A 26 13.73 -18.60 -7.18
N LEU A 27 12.81 -17.69 -6.92
CA LEU A 27 13.08 -16.31 -6.52
C LEU A 27 12.57 -16.08 -5.10
N GLY A 28 13.37 -15.40 -4.29
CA GLY A 28 13.05 -15.03 -2.92
C GLY A 28 13.28 -13.55 -2.67
N TYR A 29 12.28 -12.86 -2.12
CA TYR A 29 12.43 -11.47 -1.71
C TYR A 29 13.17 -11.41 -0.36
N LEU A 30 14.24 -10.62 -0.31
CA LEU A 30 15.08 -10.38 0.85
C LEU A 30 14.70 -8.99 1.42
N PRO A 31 13.89 -8.90 2.48
CA PRO A 31 13.45 -7.62 3.02
C PRO A 31 14.62 -6.73 3.45
N ASP A 32 15.64 -7.30 4.11
CA ASP A 32 16.81 -6.57 4.61
C ASP A 32 17.64 -5.90 3.51
N ASN A 33 17.59 -6.43 2.28
CA ASN A 33 18.28 -5.91 1.10
C ASN A 33 17.31 -5.20 0.12
N ALA A 34 16.03 -5.19 0.48
CA ALA A 34 14.89 -4.84 -0.36
C ALA A 34 14.86 -5.52 -1.74
N THR A 35 15.54 -6.66 -1.96
CA THR A 35 15.82 -7.22 -3.31
C THR A 35 15.16 -8.56 -3.57
N LEU A 36 14.72 -8.81 -4.80
CA LEU A 36 14.36 -10.14 -5.27
C LEU A 36 15.61 -10.87 -5.78
N SER A 37 15.93 -12.01 -5.17
CA SER A 37 17.12 -12.79 -5.47
C SER A 37 16.76 -14.12 -6.12
N ALA A 38 17.53 -14.55 -7.11
CA ALA A 38 17.58 -15.96 -7.48
C ALA A 38 18.17 -16.79 -6.33
N MET A 39 17.57 -17.96 -6.10
CA MET A 39 17.85 -18.81 -4.94
C MET A 39 18.43 -20.13 -5.41
N GLN A 40 19.58 -20.51 -4.86
CA GLN A 40 20.17 -21.84 -5.04
C GLN A 40 19.87 -22.72 -3.82
N PRO A 41 19.38 -23.95 -4.01
CA PRO A 41 19.13 -24.85 -2.89
C PRO A 41 20.44 -25.26 -2.22
N GLU A 42 20.45 -25.28 -0.88
CA GLU A 42 21.58 -25.72 -0.07
C GLU A 42 21.07 -26.46 1.18
N GLY A 43 20.99 -27.79 1.07
CA GLY A 43 20.31 -28.62 2.07
C GLY A 43 18.83 -28.24 2.18
N ASP A 44 18.36 -28.00 3.41
CA ASP A 44 17.00 -27.55 3.70
C ASP A 44 16.83 -26.01 3.61
N ALA A 45 17.89 -25.29 3.24
CA ALA A 45 17.92 -23.85 3.11
C ALA A 45 18.21 -23.42 1.67
N TRP A 46 18.28 -22.10 1.46
CA TRP A 46 18.51 -21.49 0.17
C TRP A 46 19.59 -20.42 0.26
N ARG A 47 20.55 -20.44 -0.67
CA ARG A 47 21.53 -19.39 -0.84
C ARG A 47 21.03 -18.34 -1.84
N PRO A 48 20.77 -17.09 -1.42
CA PRO A 48 20.44 -16.02 -2.35
C PRO A 48 21.67 -15.56 -3.12
N LEU A 49 21.58 -15.50 -4.45
CA LEU A 49 22.63 -15.00 -5.31
C LEU A 49 22.88 -13.49 -5.18
N ALA A 50 21.87 -12.71 -4.77
CA ALA A 50 22.01 -11.27 -4.55
C ALA A 50 22.74 -10.92 -3.25
N ALA A 51 22.78 -11.84 -2.28
CA ALA A 51 23.34 -11.62 -0.95
C ALA A 51 23.91 -12.93 -0.36
N PRO A 52 24.98 -13.50 -0.96
CA PRO A 52 25.43 -14.88 -0.69
C PRO A 52 25.95 -15.12 0.73
N GLY A 53 26.10 -14.07 1.56
CA GLY A 53 26.63 -14.14 2.92
C GLY A 53 25.71 -14.75 3.98
N GLY A 54 24.45 -15.03 3.67
CA GLY A 54 23.51 -15.65 4.61
C GLY A 54 22.53 -16.59 3.95
N LEU A 55 22.38 -17.79 4.51
CA LEU A 55 21.35 -18.74 4.08
C LEU A 55 19.97 -18.23 4.50
N ARG A 56 18.96 -18.56 3.70
CA ARG A 56 17.58 -18.14 3.89
C ARG A 56 16.64 -19.35 3.83
N ARG A 57 15.49 -19.21 4.47
CA ARG A 57 14.32 -20.08 4.27
C ARG A 57 13.19 -19.26 3.67
N PHE A 58 12.30 -19.89 2.92
CA PHE A 58 11.07 -19.24 2.49
C PHE A 58 10.10 -19.12 3.67
N CYS A 59 9.29 -18.06 3.68
CA CYS A 59 8.13 -17.95 4.55
C CYS A 59 7.25 -19.21 4.41
N SER A 60 6.67 -19.72 5.49
CA SER A 60 5.75 -20.87 5.42
C SER A 60 4.58 -20.64 4.46
N ASN A 61 4.10 -19.40 4.34
CA ASN A 61 3.04 -19.07 3.38
C ASN A 61 3.46 -19.20 1.91
N ALA A 62 4.75 -19.41 1.61
CA ALA A 62 5.20 -19.70 0.26
C ALA A 62 4.74 -21.09 -0.23
N GLU A 63 4.36 -22.01 0.67
CA GLU A 63 3.80 -23.32 0.31
C GLU A 63 2.43 -23.21 -0.38
N PHE A 64 1.72 -22.11 -0.15
CA PHE A 64 0.42 -21.80 -0.75
C PHE A 64 0.53 -20.92 -2.00
N ASP A 65 1.75 -20.61 -2.43
CA ASP A 65 2.06 -19.62 -3.48
C ASP A 65 1.42 -18.24 -3.22
N VAL A 66 1.28 -17.85 -1.95
CA VAL A 66 0.77 -16.51 -1.58
C VAL A 66 1.88 -15.57 -1.13
N CYS A 67 3.10 -16.08 -0.95
CA CYS A 67 4.26 -15.31 -0.50
C CYS A 67 5.53 -15.77 -1.23
N ASN A 68 6.40 -14.82 -1.60
CA ASN A 68 7.74 -15.09 -2.12
C ASN A 68 8.86 -14.54 -1.22
N TRP A 69 8.53 -14.06 -0.02
CA TRP A 69 9.50 -13.47 0.91
C TRP A 69 10.26 -14.57 1.66
N THR A 70 11.45 -14.20 2.11
CA THR A 70 12.36 -15.09 2.84
C THR A 70 12.65 -14.56 4.23
N ILE A 71 13.22 -15.44 5.06
CA ILE A 71 13.70 -15.17 6.41
C ILE A 71 15.13 -15.74 6.56
N PRO A 72 15.96 -15.21 7.50
CA PRO A 72 17.22 -15.86 7.87
C PRO A 72 17.02 -17.34 8.19
N ALA A 73 17.93 -18.21 7.75
CA ALA A 73 17.77 -19.65 7.94
C ALA A 73 17.78 -20.06 9.43
N ASP A 74 18.51 -19.32 10.26
CA ASP A 74 18.63 -19.47 11.71
C ASP A 74 17.54 -18.73 12.50
N SER A 75 16.65 -17.99 11.83
CA SER A 75 15.52 -17.32 12.49
C SER A 75 14.64 -18.35 13.21
N PRO A 76 14.17 -18.07 14.44
CA PRO A 76 13.16 -18.90 15.10
C PRO A 76 11.77 -18.76 14.45
N GLU A 77 11.56 -17.71 13.65
CA GLU A 77 10.30 -17.45 12.98
C GLU A 77 10.07 -18.42 11.81
N SER A 78 8.79 -18.64 11.51
CA SER A 78 8.33 -19.37 10.32
C SER A 78 7.76 -18.42 9.25
N PHE A 79 7.32 -17.23 9.65
CA PHE A 79 6.70 -16.25 8.76
C PHE A 79 7.63 -15.06 8.50
N CYS A 80 7.56 -14.49 7.29
CA CYS A 80 8.32 -13.29 6.95
C CYS A 80 7.78 -12.03 7.65
N ALA A 81 8.52 -10.92 7.52
CA ALA A 81 8.17 -9.62 8.09
C ALA A 81 6.74 -9.14 7.75
N ALA A 82 6.17 -9.53 6.60
CA ALA A 82 4.80 -9.21 6.24
C ALA A 82 3.76 -10.25 6.70
N CYS A 83 4.08 -11.55 6.60
CA CYS A 83 3.14 -12.61 6.97
C CYS A 83 2.99 -12.78 8.49
N ARG A 84 3.97 -12.38 9.30
CA ARG A 84 3.87 -12.41 10.77
C ARG A 84 2.83 -11.44 11.36
N HIS A 85 2.21 -10.60 10.51
CA HIS A 85 1.10 -9.73 10.90
C HIS A 85 -0.27 -10.34 10.57
N ASN A 86 -0.33 -11.53 9.96
CA ASN A 86 -1.62 -12.22 9.82
C ASN A 86 -2.00 -12.85 11.16
N ARG A 87 -3.13 -12.42 11.70
CA ARG A 87 -3.77 -13.11 12.82
C ARG A 87 -4.68 -14.22 12.30
N THR A 88 -5.49 -13.92 11.29
CA THR A 88 -6.40 -14.90 10.67
C THR A 88 -6.25 -14.87 9.15
N VAL A 89 -6.09 -16.06 8.57
CA VAL A 89 -6.13 -16.29 7.12
C VAL A 89 -7.32 -17.21 6.82
N PRO A 90 -7.92 -17.14 5.62
CA PRO A 90 -9.12 -17.93 5.32
C PRO A 90 -8.79 -19.41 5.18
N ASN A 91 -9.79 -20.27 5.39
CA ASN A 91 -9.66 -21.70 5.13
C ASN A 91 -9.41 -21.95 3.63
N THR A 92 -8.21 -22.40 3.28
CA THR A 92 -7.79 -22.58 1.88
C THR A 92 -8.42 -23.79 1.20
N ALA A 93 -9.05 -24.69 1.96
CA ALA A 93 -9.75 -25.86 1.41
C ALA A 93 -11.14 -25.52 0.84
N GLU A 94 -11.64 -24.31 1.07
CA GLU A 94 -12.99 -23.88 0.68
C GLU A 94 -12.96 -23.01 -0.58
N GLY A 95 -13.63 -23.49 -1.64
CA GLY A 95 -13.91 -22.72 -2.86
C GLY A 95 -12.69 -21.96 -3.39
N ASP A 96 -12.88 -20.66 -3.66
CA ASP A 96 -11.85 -19.78 -4.21
C ASP A 96 -11.02 -19.07 -3.13
N ASN A 97 -11.10 -19.49 -1.86
CA ASN A 97 -10.46 -18.79 -0.74
C ASN A 97 -8.95 -18.69 -0.90
N LEU A 98 -8.28 -19.74 -1.41
CA LEU A 98 -6.84 -19.70 -1.65
C LEU A 98 -6.47 -18.64 -2.70
N GLN A 99 -7.24 -18.53 -3.79
CA GLN A 99 -6.99 -17.54 -4.83
C GLN A 99 -7.26 -16.12 -4.33
N ARG A 100 -8.33 -15.93 -3.55
CA ARG A 100 -8.68 -14.64 -2.92
C ARG A 100 -7.62 -14.22 -1.90
N TRP A 101 -7.16 -15.16 -1.07
CA TRP A 101 -6.06 -14.92 -0.13
C TRP A 101 -4.77 -14.53 -0.86
N ARG A 102 -4.43 -15.21 -1.96
CA ARG A 102 -3.27 -14.85 -2.79
C ARG A 102 -3.32 -13.40 -3.26
N LYS A 103 -4.48 -12.93 -3.74
CA LYS A 103 -4.66 -11.52 -4.17
C LYS A 103 -4.49 -10.56 -2.99
N LEU A 104 -5.05 -10.86 -1.83
CA LEU A 104 -4.89 -10.06 -0.61
C LEU A 104 -3.43 -10.00 -0.16
N GLU A 105 -2.73 -11.13 -0.12
CA GLU A 105 -1.31 -11.17 0.25
C GLU A 105 -0.44 -10.39 -0.74
N PHE A 106 -0.72 -10.44 -2.05
CA PHE A 106 0.04 -9.65 -3.00
C PHE A 106 -0.16 -8.14 -2.79
N ALA A 107 -1.39 -7.72 -2.50
CA ALA A 107 -1.65 -6.33 -2.12
C ALA A 107 -0.95 -5.96 -0.80
N LYS A 108 -1.05 -6.81 0.24
CA LYS A 108 -0.38 -6.57 1.52
C LYS A 108 1.14 -6.55 1.37
N HIS A 109 1.76 -7.46 0.62
CA HIS A 109 3.22 -7.43 0.38
C HIS A 109 3.66 -6.14 -0.30
N ARG A 110 2.84 -5.59 -1.21
CA ARG A 110 3.11 -4.28 -1.82
C ARG A 110 3.05 -3.15 -0.80
N LEU A 111 2.09 -3.20 0.12
CA LEU A 111 2.05 -2.26 1.24
C LEU A 111 3.32 -2.41 2.11
N PHE A 112 3.66 -3.62 2.55
CA PHE A 112 4.80 -3.84 3.45
C PHE A 112 6.13 -3.48 2.82
N TYR A 113 6.31 -3.67 1.51
CA TYR A 113 7.46 -3.14 0.80
C TYR A 113 7.64 -1.64 1.07
N THR A 114 6.56 -0.89 0.96
CA THR A 114 6.53 0.57 1.17
C THR A 114 6.80 0.94 2.62
N LEU A 115 6.14 0.26 3.56
CA LEU A 115 6.34 0.50 5.00
C LEU A 115 7.78 0.22 5.44
N VAL A 116 8.36 -0.90 4.96
CA VAL A 116 9.77 -1.26 5.23
C VAL A 116 10.72 -0.26 4.57
N ARG A 117 10.43 0.21 3.36
CA ARG A 117 11.26 1.21 2.66
C ARG A 117 11.29 2.55 3.34
N PHE A 118 10.22 2.92 4.04
CA PHE A 118 10.19 4.10 4.90
C PHE A 118 10.72 3.85 6.32
N CYS A 119 11.11 2.62 6.65
CA CYS A 119 11.54 2.23 7.99
C CYS A 119 10.51 2.56 9.07
N LEU A 120 9.22 2.41 8.75
CA LEU A 120 8.13 2.65 9.69
C LEU A 120 8.08 1.56 10.78
N PRO A 121 7.53 1.87 11.97
CA PRO A 121 7.45 0.94 13.08
C PRO A 121 6.40 -0.13 12.77
N LEU A 122 6.82 -1.40 12.79
CA LEU A 122 6.01 -2.55 12.39
C LEU A 122 5.96 -3.61 13.51
N ALA A 123 5.63 -3.16 14.72
CA ALA A 123 5.37 -4.06 15.84
C ALA A 123 4.10 -4.88 15.56
N ASN A 124 4.19 -6.21 15.69
CA ASN A 124 3.01 -7.08 15.56
C ASN A 124 2.39 -7.38 16.93
N ARG A 125 1.31 -8.17 16.95
CA ARG A 125 0.60 -8.53 18.20
C ARG A 125 1.41 -9.36 19.20
N ASN A 126 2.55 -9.94 18.81
CA ASN A 126 3.45 -10.61 19.74
C ASN A 126 4.38 -9.60 20.44
N ASP A 127 4.69 -8.50 19.76
CA ASP A 127 5.58 -7.45 20.26
C ASP A 127 4.82 -6.40 21.10
N ASP A 128 3.61 -6.03 20.65
CA ASP A 128 2.73 -5.02 21.25
C ASP A 128 1.27 -5.50 21.19
N PRO A 129 0.49 -5.51 22.30
CA PRO A 129 -0.94 -5.83 22.26
C PRO A 129 -1.75 -5.00 21.27
N GLU A 130 -1.36 -3.77 20.93
CA GLU A 130 -1.98 -2.91 19.89
C GLU A 130 -1.16 -2.91 18.57
N GLY A 131 -0.26 -3.87 18.41
CA GLY A 131 0.55 -4.03 17.20
C GLY A 131 -0.30 -4.32 15.96
N LEU A 132 0.26 -4.01 14.79
CA LEU A 132 -0.42 -4.17 13.52
C LEU A 132 -0.72 -5.66 13.25
N ALA A 133 -1.99 -5.95 12.98
CA ALA A 133 -2.44 -7.28 12.60
C ALA A 133 -3.53 -7.23 11.53
N PHE A 134 -3.64 -8.31 10.77
CA PHE A 134 -4.61 -8.48 9.70
C PHE A 134 -5.46 -9.72 9.90
N ASP A 135 -6.76 -9.56 9.71
CA ASP A 135 -7.75 -10.62 9.60
C ASP A 135 -8.32 -10.64 8.19
N PHE A 136 -8.17 -11.76 7.48
CA PHE A 136 -8.78 -12.00 6.18
C PHE A 136 -9.95 -12.95 6.33
N LEU A 137 -11.16 -12.39 6.40
CA LEU A 137 -12.34 -13.14 6.81
C LEU A 137 -13.32 -13.31 5.65
N ALA A 138 -13.82 -14.53 5.48
CA ALA A 138 -14.95 -14.81 4.59
C ALA A 138 -16.28 -14.47 5.29
N ASP A 139 -17.28 -14.05 4.53
CA ASP A 139 -18.65 -13.99 5.03
C ASP A 139 -19.10 -15.38 5.51
N SER A 140 -20.02 -15.42 6.47
CA SER A 140 -20.67 -16.68 6.86
C SER A 140 -21.32 -17.36 5.64
N PRO A 141 -21.22 -18.70 5.50
CA PRO A 141 -21.92 -19.44 4.46
C PRO A 141 -23.44 -19.46 4.67
N ASP A 142 -23.93 -19.14 5.88
CA ASP A 142 -25.35 -18.98 6.16
C ASP A 142 -25.85 -17.63 5.58
N PRO A 143 -26.90 -17.62 4.72
CA PRO A 143 -27.48 -16.39 4.18
C PRO A 143 -27.92 -15.35 5.23
N GLY A 144 -28.25 -15.78 6.46
CA GLY A 144 -28.59 -14.88 7.57
C GLY A 144 -27.42 -14.53 8.50
N GLY A 145 -26.22 -15.06 8.22
CA GLY A 145 -25.04 -14.86 9.05
C GLY A 145 -24.44 -13.45 8.92
N PRO A 146 -23.53 -13.09 9.85
CA PRO A 146 -22.90 -11.78 9.84
C PRO A 146 -22.09 -11.57 8.55
N LYS A 147 -22.25 -10.39 7.97
CA LYS A 147 -21.44 -9.91 6.84
C LYS A 147 -20.17 -9.29 7.38
N ILE A 148 -19.03 -9.71 6.85
CA ILE A 148 -17.76 -9.10 7.19
C ILE A 148 -17.67 -7.75 6.48
N MET A 149 -17.27 -6.75 7.26
CA MET A 149 -16.94 -5.40 6.80
C MET A 149 -15.44 -5.19 6.92
N THR A 150 -14.87 -4.52 5.93
CA THR A 150 -13.49 -4.04 5.98
C THR A 150 -13.41 -2.85 6.95
N GLY A 151 -12.35 -2.77 7.74
CA GLY A 151 -12.14 -1.66 8.67
C GLY A 151 -10.98 -1.89 9.63
N HIS A 152 -10.75 -0.87 10.47
CA HIS A 152 -9.70 -0.82 11.47
C HIS A 152 -10.26 -0.73 12.89
N ASP A 153 -9.67 -1.48 13.82
CA ASP A 153 -9.95 -1.44 15.25
C ASP A 153 -8.67 -1.65 16.07
N ASN A 154 -8.14 -0.57 16.68
CA ASN A 154 -6.99 -0.60 17.59
C ASN A 154 -5.79 -1.43 17.07
N GLY A 155 -5.36 -1.16 15.83
CA GLY A 155 -4.27 -1.85 15.14
C GLY A 155 -4.62 -3.20 14.51
N LEU A 156 -5.87 -3.66 14.63
CA LEU A 156 -6.39 -4.80 13.87
C LEU A 156 -7.09 -4.28 12.62
N ILE A 157 -6.63 -4.72 11.46
CA ILE A 157 -7.27 -4.44 10.18
C ILE A 157 -8.00 -5.70 9.72
N THR A 158 -9.30 -5.60 9.54
CA THR A 158 -10.10 -6.66 8.92
C THR A 158 -10.29 -6.33 7.47
N ILE A 159 -9.98 -7.26 6.56
CA ILE A 159 -10.29 -7.16 5.14
C ILE A 159 -11.28 -8.28 4.78
N ALA A 160 -12.45 -7.92 4.26
CA ALA A 160 -13.42 -8.90 3.81
C ALA A 160 -12.88 -9.64 2.57
N LEU A 161 -12.86 -10.97 2.60
CA LEU A 161 -12.30 -11.80 1.54
C LEU A 161 -12.99 -11.60 0.17
N LYS A 162 -14.27 -11.21 0.20
CA LYS A 162 -15.05 -10.85 -1.00
C LYS A 162 -14.48 -9.67 -1.77
N GLU A 163 -13.69 -8.78 -1.16
CA GLU A 163 -13.05 -7.68 -1.89
C GLU A 163 -12.00 -8.14 -2.92
N ALA A 164 -11.47 -9.36 -2.73
CA ALA A 164 -10.57 -9.99 -3.68
C ALA A 164 -11.29 -10.59 -4.89
N ASP A 165 -12.62 -10.60 -4.88
CA ASP A 165 -13.45 -10.87 -6.05
C ASP A 165 -13.60 -9.59 -6.88
N ASP A 166 -13.23 -9.65 -8.15
CA ASP A 166 -13.18 -8.47 -9.01
C ASP A 166 -14.59 -7.98 -9.38
N ALA A 167 -15.57 -8.89 -9.48
CA ALA A 167 -16.95 -8.54 -9.79
C ALA A 167 -17.64 -7.90 -8.59
N GLU A 168 -17.46 -8.46 -7.40
CA GLU A 168 -17.96 -7.87 -6.15
C GLU A 168 -17.36 -6.49 -5.91
N ARG A 169 -16.04 -6.35 -6.10
CA ARG A 169 -15.36 -5.06 -5.91
C ARG A 169 -15.86 -4.00 -6.88
N GLU A 170 -16.06 -4.33 -8.15
CA GLU A 170 -16.60 -3.39 -9.14
C GLU A 170 -18.06 -3.00 -8.84
N MET A 171 -18.87 -3.96 -8.37
CA MET A 171 -20.23 -3.68 -7.91
C MET A 171 -20.24 -2.76 -6.70
N MET A 172 -19.39 -3.02 -5.69
CA MET A 172 -19.24 -2.16 -4.51
C MET A 172 -18.78 -0.75 -4.89
N ARG A 173 -17.76 -0.64 -5.74
CA ARG A 173 -17.25 0.64 -6.26
C ARG A 173 -18.40 1.47 -6.84
N LYS A 174 -19.23 0.86 -7.69
CA LYS A 174 -20.37 1.55 -8.30
C LYS A 174 -21.46 1.90 -7.28
N ASN A 175 -21.80 0.98 -6.38
CA ASN A 175 -22.86 1.18 -5.39
C ASN A 175 -22.50 2.25 -4.36
N MET A 176 -21.22 2.39 -4.02
CA MET A 176 -20.70 3.40 -3.10
C MET A 176 -20.30 4.70 -3.81
N GLY A 177 -20.44 4.78 -5.14
CA GLY A 177 -20.07 5.98 -5.90
C GLY A 177 -18.57 6.27 -5.91
N GLU A 178 -17.73 5.27 -5.66
CA GLU A 178 -16.29 5.42 -5.57
C GLU A 178 -15.65 5.52 -6.97
N PRO A 179 -14.81 6.55 -7.23
CA PRO A 179 -14.14 6.66 -8.52
C PRO A 179 -13.03 5.60 -8.68
N TYR A 180 -12.51 5.07 -7.58
CA TYR A 180 -11.37 4.15 -7.54
C TYR A 180 -11.51 3.20 -6.34
N ARG A 181 -11.50 1.87 -6.59
CA ARG A 181 -11.54 0.84 -5.54
C ARG A 181 -10.57 -0.28 -5.87
N THR A 182 -9.53 -0.46 -5.06
CA THR A 182 -8.53 -1.53 -5.23
C THR A 182 -8.16 -2.14 -3.88
N LEU A 183 -7.76 -3.41 -3.87
CA LEU A 183 -7.29 -4.08 -2.66
C LEU A 183 -6.16 -3.29 -1.98
N LEU A 184 -5.15 -2.90 -2.75
CA LEU A 184 -4.01 -2.13 -2.22
C LEU A 184 -4.44 -0.76 -1.69
N GLY A 185 -5.44 -0.13 -2.31
CA GLY A 185 -6.04 1.10 -1.81
C GLY A 185 -6.59 0.93 -0.39
N HIS A 186 -7.41 -0.10 -0.16
CA HIS A 186 -7.96 -0.35 1.19
C HIS A 186 -6.86 -0.68 2.19
N PHE A 187 -5.91 -1.54 1.85
CA PHE A 187 -4.76 -1.80 2.74
C PHE A 187 -4.05 -0.52 3.16
N ARG A 188 -3.88 0.43 2.23
CA ARG A 188 -3.23 1.72 2.52
C ARG A 188 -4.11 2.64 3.35
N HIS A 189 -5.41 2.69 3.09
CA HIS A 189 -6.36 3.45 3.89
C HIS A 189 -6.40 2.92 5.34
N GLU A 190 -6.65 1.63 5.52
CA GLU A 190 -6.78 1.02 6.85
C GLU A 190 -5.50 1.10 7.67
N VAL A 191 -4.33 0.96 7.04
CA VAL A 191 -3.06 1.15 7.76
C VAL A 191 -2.80 2.62 8.07
N GLY A 192 -3.42 3.54 7.33
CA GLY A 192 -3.42 4.96 7.66
C GLY A 192 -4.00 5.22 9.05
N HIS A 193 -5.09 4.56 9.42
CA HIS A 193 -5.62 4.63 10.79
C HIS A 193 -4.64 4.11 11.84
N TYR A 194 -3.98 2.98 11.58
CA TYR A 194 -2.93 2.46 12.48
C TYR A 194 -1.77 3.47 12.66
N PHE A 195 -1.32 4.10 11.58
CA PHE A 195 -0.24 5.09 11.67
C PHE A 195 -0.70 6.44 12.20
N TRP A 196 -1.99 6.76 12.15
CA TRP A 196 -2.54 7.88 12.91
C TRP A 196 -2.36 7.62 14.41
N ASP A 197 -2.73 6.43 14.89
CA ASP A 197 -2.53 6.06 16.29
C ASP A 197 -1.04 6.15 16.69
N LYS A 198 -0.15 5.54 15.91
CA LYS A 198 1.28 5.46 16.26
C LYS A 198 2.05 6.75 16.05
N LEU A 199 1.85 7.45 14.93
CA LEU A 199 2.65 8.64 14.57
C LEU A 199 2.01 9.96 15.00
N VAL A 200 0.69 10.01 15.16
CA VAL A 200 -0.03 11.24 15.54
C VAL A 200 -0.38 11.24 17.02
N ARG A 201 -1.22 10.30 17.45
CA ARG A 201 -1.71 10.23 18.83
C ARG A 201 -0.57 9.92 19.80
N ASP A 202 0.14 8.81 19.57
CA ASP A 202 1.22 8.35 20.44
C ASP A 202 2.53 9.14 20.18
N GLY A 203 2.70 9.66 18.97
CA GLY A 203 3.84 10.50 18.56
C GLY A 203 3.75 11.96 19.00
N GLY A 204 2.69 12.38 19.69
CA GLY A 204 2.53 13.74 20.22
C GLY A 204 2.32 14.81 19.15
N LYS A 205 1.72 14.46 18.00
CA LYS A 205 1.44 15.37 16.87
C LYS A 205 -0.04 15.73 16.71
N LEU A 206 -0.87 15.40 17.69
CA LEU A 206 -2.33 15.56 17.64
C LEU A 206 -2.76 16.99 17.27
N GLU A 207 -2.24 18.01 17.96
CA GLU A 207 -2.60 19.41 17.69
C GLU A 207 -2.15 19.88 16.29
N ALA A 208 -0.99 19.39 15.81
CA ALA A 208 -0.52 19.69 14.47
C ALA A 208 -1.38 19.00 13.39
N CYS A 209 -1.84 17.77 13.66
CA CYS A 209 -2.77 17.07 12.79
C CYS A 209 -4.12 17.78 12.75
N ARG A 210 -4.67 18.20 13.90
CA ARG A 210 -5.94 18.93 13.99
C ARG A 210 -5.92 20.25 13.24
N ALA A 211 -4.80 20.95 13.27
CA ALA A 211 -4.63 22.20 12.52
C ALA A 211 -4.74 22.01 11.00
N ILE A 212 -4.55 20.79 10.49
CA ILE A 212 -4.52 20.47 9.06
C ILE A 212 -5.78 19.71 8.62
N PHE A 213 -6.22 18.73 9.41
CA PHE A 213 -7.31 17.81 9.07
C PHE A 213 -8.64 18.15 9.76
N GLY A 214 -8.61 18.94 10.83
CA GLY A 214 -9.79 19.23 11.67
C GLY A 214 -9.85 18.41 12.95
N ASP A 215 -10.94 18.58 13.71
CA ASP A 215 -11.11 17.99 15.04
C ASP A 215 -11.54 16.52 14.97
N ASP A 216 -10.62 15.61 15.26
CA ASP A 216 -10.88 14.16 15.33
C ASP A 216 -11.77 13.73 16.51
N SER A 217 -12.09 14.62 17.46
CA SER A 217 -12.97 14.30 18.59
C SER A 217 -14.47 14.36 18.25
N GLU A 218 -14.81 14.77 17.02
CA GLU A 218 -16.16 14.68 16.51
C GLU A 218 -16.69 13.24 16.59
N SER A 219 -18.00 13.07 16.81
CA SER A 219 -18.59 11.74 16.82
C SER A 219 -18.54 11.13 15.42
N TYR A 220 -17.71 10.10 15.27
CA TYR A 220 -17.56 9.36 14.02
C TYR A 220 -18.89 8.88 13.44
N GLU A 221 -19.74 8.26 14.28
CA GLU A 221 -21.04 7.75 13.84
C GLU A 221 -21.95 8.88 13.34
N ALA A 222 -21.99 10.00 14.05
CA ALA A 222 -22.79 11.16 13.63
C ALA A 222 -22.25 11.77 12.34
N ALA A 223 -20.93 11.83 12.16
CA ALA A 223 -20.29 12.35 10.96
C ALA A 223 -20.57 11.48 9.73
N LEU A 224 -20.49 10.15 9.91
CA LEU A 224 -20.84 9.17 8.88
C LEU A 224 -22.32 9.26 8.47
N GLN A 225 -23.23 9.39 9.45
CA GLN A 225 -24.66 9.59 9.18
C GLN A 225 -24.92 10.87 8.38
N ARG A 226 -24.26 11.99 8.74
CA ARG A 226 -24.37 13.25 7.99
C ARG A 226 -23.88 13.08 6.55
N HIS A 227 -22.71 12.45 6.35
CA HIS A 227 -22.15 12.24 5.02
C HIS A 227 -23.11 11.46 4.10
N TYR A 228 -23.72 10.37 4.58
CA TYR A 228 -24.67 9.61 3.77
C TYR A 228 -26.03 10.30 3.58
N ALA A 229 -26.43 11.19 4.49
CA ALA A 229 -27.68 11.94 4.38
C ALA A 229 -27.57 13.17 3.45
N GLU A 230 -26.44 13.88 3.52
CA GLU A 230 -26.26 15.20 2.89
C GLU A 230 -25.28 15.17 1.71
N GLY A 231 -24.41 14.16 1.64
CA GLY A 231 -23.30 14.10 0.71
C GLY A 231 -22.12 15.00 1.12
N PRO A 232 -21.04 15.03 0.32
CA PRO A 232 -19.92 15.93 0.55
C PRO A 232 -20.30 17.40 0.24
N PRO A 233 -19.66 18.39 0.90
CA PRO A 233 -19.83 19.81 0.58
C PRO A 233 -19.56 20.13 -0.90
N ALA A 234 -20.25 21.11 -1.50
CA ALA A 234 -20.15 21.37 -2.93
C ALA A 234 -18.75 21.77 -3.44
N ASP A 235 -17.92 22.30 -2.55
CA ASP A 235 -16.55 22.76 -2.76
C ASP A 235 -15.49 21.78 -2.22
N TRP A 236 -15.87 20.53 -1.93
CA TRP A 236 -14.95 19.56 -1.30
C TRP A 236 -13.65 19.36 -2.10
N GLN A 237 -13.69 19.44 -3.43
CA GLN A 237 -12.53 19.24 -4.30
C GLN A 237 -11.43 20.28 -4.07
N ASP A 238 -11.77 21.45 -3.50
CA ASP A 238 -10.79 22.49 -3.19
C ASP A 238 -9.99 22.16 -1.91
N HIS A 239 -10.44 21.18 -1.12
CA HIS A 239 -9.92 20.90 0.22
C HIS A 239 -9.51 19.43 0.45
N PHE A 240 -10.15 18.46 -0.21
CA PHE A 240 -10.03 17.04 0.08
C PHE A 240 -9.62 16.22 -1.15
N VAL A 241 -8.89 15.13 -0.92
CA VAL A 241 -8.45 14.22 -1.99
C VAL A 241 -9.60 13.37 -2.56
N SER A 242 -10.64 13.14 -1.76
CA SER A 242 -11.82 12.36 -2.13
C SER A 242 -13.09 12.91 -1.45
N ALA A 243 -14.26 12.54 -1.96
CA ALA A 243 -15.52 12.85 -1.30
C ALA A 243 -15.64 12.16 0.08
N TYR A 244 -15.10 10.95 0.21
CA TYR A 244 -15.17 10.20 1.47
C TYR A 244 -14.28 10.83 2.56
N ALA A 245 -13.17 11.46 2.18
CA ALA A 245 -12.33 12.23 3.09
C ALA A 245 -13.08 13.38 3.79
N THR A 246 -14.21 13.86 3.24
CA THR A 246 -15.02 14.88 3.93
C THR A 246 -15.82 14.33 5.11
N THR A 247 -15.86 13.01 5.30
CA THR A 247 -16.70 12.36 6.30
C THR A 247 -16.27 12.72 7.71
N HIS A 248 -14.97 12.64 7.99
CA HIS A 248 -14.41 12.84 9.32
C HIS A 248 -12.91 13.18 9.21
N PRO A 249 -12.32 14.01 10.07
CA PRO A 249 -10.88 14.32 10.03
C PRO A 249 -9.96 13.08 10.07
N TRP A 250 -10.39 12.03 10.76
CA TRP A 250 -9.69 10.74 10.80
C TRP A 250 -9.71 10.01 9.44
N GLU A 251 -10.81 10.13 8.69
CA GLU A 251 -10.93 9.57 7.33
C GLU A 251 -10.13 10.39 6.32
N ASP A 252 -10.13 11.72 6.46
CA ASP A 252 -9.31 12.61 5.65
C ASP A 252 -7.82 12.30 5.79
N PHE A 253 -7.38 11.98 7.01
CA PHE A 253 -6.01 11.51 7.26
C PHE A 253 -5.73 10.18 6.55
N ALA A 254 -6.60 9.17 6.71
CA ALA A 254 -6.41 7.85 6.12
C ALA A 254 -6.43 7.88 4.57
N GLU A 255 -7.33 8.66 3.98
CA GLU A 255 -7.38 8.89 2.53
C GLU A 255 -6.13 9.61 2.03
N SER A 256 -5.72 10.69 2.71
CA SER A 256 -4.49 11.41 2.36
C SER A 256 -3.24 10.51 2.50
N TRP A 257 -3.22 9.62 3.51
CA TRP A 257 -2.15 8.65 3.73
C TRP A 257 -2.08 7.65 2.57
N ALA A 258 -3.23 7.10 2.19
CA ALA A 258 -3.29 6.18 1.07
C ALA A 258 -2.77 6.84 -0.21
N HIS A 259 -3.20 8.07 -0.49
CA HIS A 259 -2.77 8.86 -1.65
C HIS A 259 -1.27 9.14 -1.65
N TYR A 260 -0.70 9.52 -0.51
CA TYR A 260 0.74 9.72 -0.39
C TYR A 260 1.52 8.44 -0.80
N LEU A 261 1.09 7.27 -0.31
CA LEU A 261 1.71 5.99 -0.68
C LEU A 261 1.43 5.60 -2.16
N HIS A 262 0.26 5.96 -2.71
CA HIS A 262 -0.02 5.81 -4.15
C HIS A 262 1.01 6.56 -4.99
N ILE A 263 1.28 7.81 -4.64
CA ILE A 263 2.18 8.70 -5.37
C ILE A 263 3.62 8.17 -5.33
N VAL A 264 4.16 7.96 -4.13
CA VAL A 264 5.56 7.53 -3.93
C VAL A 264 5.83 6.20 -4.65
N ASP A 265 4.97 5.20 -4.48
CA ASP A 265 5.19 3.87 -5.06
C ASP A 265 5.11 3.87 -6.58
N THR A 266 4.24 4.72 -7.14
CA THR A 266 4.06 4.86 -8.59
C THR A 266 5.24 5.61 -9.20
N LEU A 267 5.71 6.69 -8.55
CA LEU A 267 6.93 7.40 -8.95
C LEU A 267 8.16 6.49 -8.91
N GLU A 268 8.30 5.62 -7.92
CA GLU A 268 9.41 4.66 -7.90
C GLU A 268 9.36 3.71 -9.11
N THR A 269 8.16 3.26 -9.45
CA THR A 269 7.95 2.42 -10.63
C THR A 269 8.37 3.19 -11.89
N ALA A 270 7.89 4.42 -12.05
CA ALA A 270 8.22 5.28 -13.19
C ALA A 270 9.73 5.53 -13.29
N SER A 271 10.41 5.81 -12.17
CA SER A 271 11.86 5.95 -12.06
C SER A 271 12.59 4.69 -12.54
N SER A 272 12.13 3.51 -12.11
CA SER A 272 12.74 2.22 -12.48
C SER A 272 12.63 1.89 -13.97
N PHE A 273 11.60 2.40 -14.64
CA PHE A 273 11.45 2.30 -16.09
C PHE A 273 12.12 3.46 -16.85
N GLY A 274 12.69 4.43 -16.15
CA GLY A 274 13.27 5.64 -16.75
C GLY A 274 12.23 6.51 -17.47
N LEU A 275 10.98 6.49 -17.02
CA LEU A 275 9.91 7.26 -17.62
C LEU A 275 10.18 8.76 -17.48
N ARG A 276 9.84 9.50 -18.54
CA ARG A 276 9.87 10.96 -18.59
C ARG A 276 8.61 11.43 -19.29
N VAL A 277 8.02 12.50 -18.78
CA VAL A 277 6.88 13.16 -19.42
C VAL A 277 7.36 14.47 -20.01
N GLN A 278 7.14 14.66 -21.31
CA GLN A 278 7.53 15.86 -22.03
C GLN A 278 6.53 16.13 -23.17
N PRO A 279 5.36 16.74 -22.88
CA PRO A 279 4.33 16.98 -23.89
C PRO A 279 4.83 17.98 -24.94
N LYS A 280 4.80 17.61 -26.22
CA LYS A 280 5.35 18.43 -27.31
C LYS A 280 4.73 19.81 -27.46
N LEU A 281 3.49 19.97 -27.01
CA LEU A 281 2.72 21.21 -27.10
C LEU A 281 2.85 22.08 -25.85
N ASP A 282 3.42 21.55 -24.77
CA ASP A 282 3.70 22.32 -23.57
C ASP A 282 4.96 23.17 -23.80
N LYS A 283 4.75 24.48 -23.97
CA LYS A 283 5.83 25.45 -24.15
C LYS A 283 6.36 26.02 -22.83
N THR A 284 5.60 25.84 -21.74
CA THR A 284 5.94 26.35 -20.41
C THR A 284 6.85 25.38 -19.67
N GLY A 285 6.73 24.09 -19.97
CA GLY A 285 7.42 23.01 -19.25
C GLY A 285 6.75 22.62 -17.94
N GLU A 286 5.56 23.17 -17.63
CA GLU A 286 4.78 22.84 -16.43
C GLU A 286 4.37 21.36 -16.37
N LEU A 287 4.24 20.69 -17.51
CA LEU A 287 3.93 19.26 -17.61
C LEU A 287 5.18 18.42 -17.91
N HIS A 288 6.37 18.91 -17.60
CA HIS A 288 7.59 18.12 -17.67
C HIS A 288 7.82 17.39 -16.36
N ALA A 289 8.04 16.07 -16.42
CA ALA A 289 8.48 15.27 -15.29
C ALA A 289 9.69 14.43 -15.65
N ARG A 290 10.69 14.41 -14.77
CA ARG A 290 11.87 13.56 -14.88
C ARG A 290 12.15 12.94 -13.52
N ILE A 291 11.72 11.70 -13.38
CA ILE A 291 11.76 10.96 -12.13
C ILE A 291 13.05 10.13 -12.12
N ASP A 292 14.17 10.75 -11.76
CA ASP A 292 15.51 10.11 -11.74
C ASP A 292 16.13 10.05 -10.35
N TYR A 293 15.29 10.11 -9.32
CA TYR A 293 15.64 9.98 -7.91
C TYR A 293 14.85 8.83 -7.26
N ASP A 294 15.19 8.53 -6.00
CA ASP A 294 14.46 7.59 -5.14
C ASP A 294 13.39 8.36 -4.34
N PRO A 295 12.08 8.22 -4.66
CA PRO A 295 11.02 8.99 -4.01
C PRO A 295 10.90 8.73 -2.50
N TYR A 296 11.38 7.58 -2.01
CA TYR A 296 11.40 7.29 -0.58
C TYR A 296 12.44 8.13 0.18
N LYS A 297 13.43 8.67 -0.53
CA LYS A 297 14.54 9.44 0.06
C LYS A 297 14.43 10.94 -0.18
N GLU A 298 13.57 11.37 -1.08
CA GLU A 298 13.36 12.78 -1.39
C GLU A 298 12.84 13.55 -0.16
N PRO A 299 13.54 14.60 0.31
CA PRO A 299 13.13 15.39 1.46
C PRO A 299 12.03 16.41 1.18
N ASP A 300 11.80 16.79 -0.08
CA ASP A 300 10.83 17.83 -0.43
C ASP A 300 9.59 17.23 -1.10
N ILE A 301 8.44 17.33 -0.42
CA ILE A 301 7.15 16.91 -0.97
C ILE A 301 6.80 17.66 -2.26
N HIS A 302 7.22 18.92 -2.42
CA HIS A 302 6.88 19.70 -3.61
C HIS A 302 7.51 19.07 -4.86
N ARG A 303 8.77 18.61 -4.78
CA ARG A 303 9.39 17.89 -5.89
C ARG A 303 8.64 16.60 -6.25
N ILE A 304 8.18 15.85 -5.24
CA ILE A 304 7.35 14.65 -5.44
C ILE A 304 6.05 15.00 -6.18
N ILE A 305 5.39 16.09 -5.78
CA ILE A 305 4.13 16.53 -6.40
C ILE A 305 4.35 17.07 -7.82
N ASP A 306 5.39 17.87 -8.03
CA ASP A 306 5.75 18.46 -9.32
C ASP A 306 6.04 17.38 -10.38
N ASP A 307 6.65 16.26 -9.99
CA ASP A 307 6.86 15.11 -10.89
C ASP A 307 5.63 14.19 -10.98
N TRP A 308 4.79 14.13 -9.95
CA TRP A 308 3.57 13.33 -9.93
C TRP A 308 2.50 13.86 -10.87
N LEU A 309 2.22 15.17 -10.85
CA LEU A 309 1.12 15.76 -11.61
C LEU A 309 1.24 15.51 -13.13
N PRO A 310 2.42 15.70 -13.77
CA PRO A 310 2.57 15.40 -15.18
C PRO A 310 2.50 13.89 -15.48
N LEU A 311 3.03 13.05 -14.58
CA LEU A 311 2.92 11.59 -14.72
C LEU A 311 1.46 11.14 -14.68
N ALA A 312 0.68 11.60 -13.69
CA ALA A 312 -0.73 11.29 -13.55
C ALA A 312 -1.52 11.75 -14.78
N PHE A 313 -1.25 12.97 -15.29
CA PHE A 313 -1.85 13.47 -16.52
C PHE A 313 -1.56 12.57 -17.72
N ALA A 314 -0.31 12.16 -17.91
CA ALA A 314 0.10 11.30 -19.01
C ALA A 314 -0.55 9.91 -18.92
N VAL A 315 -0.55 9.30 -17.73
CA VAL A 315 -1.10 7.96 -17.51
C VAL A 315 -2.62 7.95 -17.66
N ASN A 316 -3.33 8.94 -17.13
CA ASN A 316 -4.77 9.07 -17.36
C ASN A 316 -5.09 9.24 -18.84
N SER A 317 -4.30 10.04 -19.58
CA SER A 317 -4.47 10.20 -21.03
C SER A 317 -4.26 8.89 -21.80
N LEU A 318 -3.27 8.08 -21.40
CA LEU A 318 -3.05 6.74 -21.96
C LEU A 318 -4.21 5.79 -21.66
N ASN A 319 -4.72 5.79 -20.43
CA ASN A 319 -5.89 4.99 -20.04
C ASN A 319 -7.12 5.34 -20.87
N ARG A 320 -7.45 6.64 -20.99
CA ARG A 320 -8.57 7.11 -21.82
C ARG A 320 -8.40 6.70 -23.28
N SER A 321 -7.18 6.74 -23.81
CA SER A 321 -6.87 6.29 -25.19
C SER A 321 -7.14 4.80 -25.41
N MET A 322 -7.06 4.00 -24.35
CA MET A 322 -7.37 2.56 -24.34
C MET A 322 -8.82 2.26 -23.93
N GLY A 323 -9.66 3.30 -23.76
CA GLY A 323 -11.05 3.15 -23.31
C GLY A 323 -11.20 2.75 -21.85
N GLN A 324 -10.16 2.93 -21.03
CA GLN A 324 -10.18 2.66 -19.60
C GLN A 324 -10.46 3.95 -18.80
N PRO A 325 -11.06 3.85 -17.60
CA PRO A 325 -11.14 4.96 -16.66
C PRO A 325 -9.74 5.49 -16.29
N ASP A 326 -9.70 6.72 -15.78
CA ASP A 326 -8.47 7.29 -15.23
C ASP A 326 -7.86 6.38 -14.17
N LEU A 327 -6.54 6.18 -14.23
CA LEU A 327 -5.82 5.42 -13.22
C LEU A 327 -5.85 6.17 -11.88
N TYR A 328 -5.74 7.50 -11.95
CA TYR A 328 -5.78 8.39 -10.81
C TYR A 328 -6.83 9.49 -11.05
N PRO A 329 -8.12 9.22 -10.75
CA PRO A 329 -9.24 10.12 -11.04
C PRO A 329 -9.38 11.27 -10.01
N PHE A 330 -8.29 11.71 -9.40
CA PHE A 330 -8.30 12.66 -8.29
C PHE A 330 -7.59 13.96 -8.65
N VAL A 331 -8.07 15.05 -8.07
CA VAL A 331 -7.48 16.39 -8.21
C VAL A 331 -6.79 16.74 -6.90
N LEU A 332 -5.53 17.18 -6.98
CA LEU A 332 -4.78 17.62 -5.81
C LEU A 332 -4.83 19.15 -5.72
N SER A 333 -5.74 19.67 -4.90
CA SER A 333 -5.77 21.10 -4.58
C SER A 333 -4.57 21.51 -3.72
N PRO A 334 -4.26 22.81 -3.59
CA PRO A 334 -3.21 23.28 -2.67
C PRO A 334 -3.41 22.81 -1.23
N ALA A 335 -4.66 22.74 -0.74
CA ALA A 335 -4.98 22.25 0.59
C ALA A 335 -4.73 20.74 0.72
N ALA A 336 -5.13 19.95 -0.28
CA ALA A 336 -4.82 18.51 -0.32
C ALA A 336 -3.31 18.25 -0.38
N ILE A 337 -2.55 19.05 -1.14
CA ILE A 337 -1.08 18.98 -1.18
C ILE A 337 -0.47 19.29 0.20
N GLY A 338 -1.02 20.28 0.93
CA GLY A 338 -0.61 20.55 2.31
C GLY A 338 -0.80 19.35 3.25
N LYS A 339 -1.91 18.62 3.11
CA LYS A 339 -2.17 17.37 3.85
C LYS A 339 -1.16 16.27 3.49
N LEU A 340 -0.86 16.10 2.21
CA LEU A 340 0.17 15.16 1.76
C LEU A 340 1.56 15.53 2.30
N GLY A 341 1.87 16.83 2.41
CA GLY A 341 3.08 17.34 3.04
C GLY A 341 3.19 16.98 4.51
N PHE A 342 2.12 17.11 5.27
CA PHE A 342 2.11 16.68 6.68
C PHE A 342 2.42 15.18 6.83
N ILE A 343 1.83 14.35 5.97
CA ILE A 343 2.07 12.90 5.98
C ILE A 343 3.52 12.59 5.60
N HIS A 344 4.06 13.29 4.61
CA HIS A 344 5.46 13.18 4.23
C HIS A 344 6.39 13.47 5.41
N ASP A 345 6.14 14.54 6.16
CA ASP A 345 6.94 14.92 7.33
C ASP A 345 6.83 13.88 8.46
N LEU A 346 5.63 13.34 8.73
CA LEU A 346 5.43 12.28 9.72
C LEU A 346 6.26 11.04 9.40
N VAL A 347 6.12 10.53 8.17
CA VAL A 347 6.80 9.30 7.71
C VAL A 347 8.32 9.47 7.78
N ARG A 348 8.84 10.67 7.50
CA ARG A 348 10.29 10.94 7.49
C ARG A 348 10.88 11.21 8.87
N SER A 349 10.12 11.83 9.77
CA SER A 349 10.59 12.14 11.13
C SER A 349 10.86 10.86 11.91
N ASP A 350 10.03 9.84 11.73
CA ASP A 350 10.19 8.56 12.42
C ASP A 350 11.25 7.66 11.75
N GLY A 351 11.29 7.64 10.41
CA GLY A 351 12.30 6.87 9.65
C GLY A 351 13.75 7.32 9.89
N GLN A 352 13.99 8.54 10.37
CA GLN A 352 15.32 9.03 10.76
C GLN A 352 15.70 8.74 12.21
N SER A 353 14.72 8.43 13.07
CA SER A 353 14.93 8.15 14.50
C SER A 353 15.42 6.72 14.77
N SER A 354 15.37 5.86 13.75
CA SER A 354 15.67 4.42 13.81
C SER A 354 16.98 4.01 13.10
N GLY A 355 17.80 4.99 12.69
CA GLY A 355 19.00 4.80 11.86
C GLY A 355 20.32 4.68 12.64
#